data_AF-A0A1I8C798-F1
#
_entry.id   AF-A0A1I8C798-F1
#
_cell.length_a   1.000
_cell.length_b   1.000
_cell.length_c   1.000
_cell.angle_alpha   90.00
_cell.angle_beta   90.00
_cell.angle_gamma   90.00
#
_symmetry.space_group_name_H-M   'P 1'
#
loop_
_entity.id
_entity.type
_entity.pdbx_description
1 polymer ?
#
loop_
_entity_poly.entity_id
_entity_poly.type
_entity_poly.pdbx_seq_one_letter_code
_entity_poly.pdbx_strand_id
1 'polypeptide(L)'
;MKHSQFKYSWIFIDGSTRAISVKQPSARIAHLAFLEGILYAGASHVNDAEYKKSSDYSELLALLYTLRGAKNLHSPVLIVTDSAYVYKSIANRYIEEFKAAADPILGCGGS
;
A
#
# COMPACT_ATOMS: atom_id res chain seq x y z
N MET A 1 31.04 21.77 -4.45
CA MET A 1 29.61 21.40 -4.38
C MET A 1 29.46 20.34 -3.32
N LYS A 2 28.73 20.61 -2.22
CA LYS A 2 28.33 19.54 -1.30
C LYS A 2 27.30 18.70 -2.05
N HIS A 3 27.66 17.49 -2.47
CA HIS A 3 26.66 16.52 -2.82
C HIS A 3 25.80 16.34 -1.57
N SER A 4 24.57 16.86 -1.57
CA SER A 4 23.58 16.43 -0.60
C SER A 4 23.55 14.91 -0.73
N GLN A 5 23.96 14.20 0.32
CA GLN A 5 23.78 12.77 0.38
C GLN A 5 22.29 12.55 0.16
N PHE A 6 21.92 12.09 -1.04
CA PHE A 6 20.57 11.60 -1.29
C PHE A 6 20.36 10.50 -0.25
N LYS A 7 19.62 10.80 0.80
CA LYS A 7 19.16 9.78 1.73
C LYS A 7 18.10 9.01 0.97
N TYR A 8 18.49 7.86 0.43
CA TYR A 8 17.58 6.99 -0.29
C TYR A 8 16.46 6.56 0.66
N SER A 9 15.23 6.89 0.29
CA SER A 9 14.02 6.46 0.98
C SER A 9 13.30 5.42 0.13
N TRP A 10 12.93 4.30 0.73
CA TRP A 10 12.21 3.22 0.04
C TRP A 10 11.13 2.63 0.93
N ILE A 11 10.08 2.08 0.31
CA ILE A 11 9.00 1.39 0.98
C ILE A 11 8.67 0.11 0.23
N PHE A 12 8.84 -1.03 0.88
CA PHE A 12 8.27 -2.29 0.43
C PHE A 12 6.82 -2.37 0.87
N ILE A 13 5.93 -2.78 -0.02
CA ILE A 13 4.51 -3.02 0.27
C ILE A 13 4.17 -4.46 -0.11
N ASP A 14 3.23 -5.03 0.63
CA ASP A 14 2.70 -6.38 0.38
C ASP A 14 1.25 -6.46 0.85
N GLY A 15 0.42 -7.15 0.07
CA GLY A 15 -0.98 -7.40 0.36
C GLY A 15 -1.30 -8.88 0.20
N SER A 16 -1.55 -9.57 1.30
CA SER A 16 -1.83 -11.00 1.29
C SER A 16 -3.28 -11.32 1.63
N THR A 17 -3.79 -12.38 0.99
CA THR A 17 -5.05 -13.03 1.33
C THR A 17 -4.80 -14.41 1.91
N ARG A 18 -5.69 -14.85 2.81
CA ARG A 18 -5.75 -16.26 3.20
C ARG A 18 -6.52 -17.02 2.12
N ALA A 19 -6.04 -18.20 1.74
CA ALA A 19 -6.56 -19.00 0.63
C ALA A 19 -8.10 -19.06 0.57
N ILE A 20 -8.67 -18.88 -0.63
CA ILE A 20 -10.13 -18.80 -0.87
C ILE A 20 -10.88 -20.05 -0.33
N SER A 21 -10.19 -21.17 -0.15
CA SER A 21 -10.73 -22.42 0.40
C SER A 21 -11.09 -22.39 1.89
N VAL A 22 -10.70 -21.37 2.66
CA VAL A 22 -11.16 -21.23 4.05
C VAL A 22 -12.52 -20.52 4.13
N LYS A 23 -13.43 -21.05 4.96
CA LYS A 23 -14.79 -20.54 5.20
C LYS A 23 -14.86 -19.04 5.55
N GLN A 24 -13.78 -18.45 6.04
CA GLN A 24 -13.68 -17.04 6.37
C GLN A 24 -12.48 -16.43 5.62
N PRO A 25 -12.72 -15.73 4.51
CA PRO A 25 -11.66 -15.02 3.81
C PRO A 25 -11.12 -13.91 4.71
N SER A 26 -9.82 -13.68 4.66
CA SER A 26 -9.14 -12.62 5.40
C SER A 26 -8.03 -12.06 4.54
N ALA A 27 -7.86 -10.75 4.56
CA ALA A 27 -6.71 -10.09 3.95
C ALA A 27 -5.97 -9.23 4.97
N ARG A 28 -4.66 -9.12 4.76
CA ARG A 28 -3.77 -8.24 5.49
C ARG A 28 -2.94 -7.45 4.50
N ILE A 29 -2.61 -6.23 4.89
CA ILE A 29 -1.73 -5.35 4.15
C ILE A 29 -0.60 -4.92 5.06
N ALA A 30 0.60 -4.76 4.51
CA ALA A 30 1.76 -4.35 5.26
C ALA A 30 2.70 -3.48 4.43
N HIS A 31 3.57 -2.75 5.13
CA HIS A 31 4.72 -2.10 4.54
C HIS A 31 5.93 -2.15 5.46
N LEU A 32 7.12 -2.10 4.84
CA LEU A 32 8.41 -1.88 5.48
C LEU A 32 9.07 -0.69 4.80
N ALA A 33 9.25 0.40 5.53
CA ALA A 33 9.75 1.66 5.00
C ALA A 33 11.10 2.02 5.63
N PHE A 34 12.06 2.42 4.81
CA PHE A 34 13.27 3.10 5.25
C PHE A 34 13.20 4.53 4.77
N LEU A 35 13.07 5.48 5.70
CA LEU A 35 12.88 6.90 5.41
C LEU A 35 13.97 7.68 6.13
N GLU A 36 14.80 8.38 5.38
CA GLU A 36 15.82 9.31 5.90
C GLU A 36 16.81 8.72 6.94
N GLY A 37 17.00 7.40 6.93
CA GLY A 37 17.87 6.69 7.88
C GLY A 37 17.13 5.92 8.96
N ILE A 38 15.80 5.96 8.98
CA ILE A 38 14.96 5.32 10.01
C ILE A 38 14.09 4.25 9.37
N LEU A 39 14.01 3.08 10.02
CA LEU A 39 13.18 1.97 9.60
C LEU A 39 11.81 2.02 10.31
N TYR A 40 10.74 1.86 9.55
CA TYR A 40 9.35 1.82 10.00
C TYR A 40 8.67 0.58 9.45
N ALA A 41 7.76 0.00 10.22
CA ALA A 41 6.93 -1.11 9.78
C ALA A 41 5.48 -0.87 10.21
N GLY A 42 4.54 -1.21 9.33
CA GLY A 42 3.12 -1.08 9.58
C GLY A 42 2.34 -2.21 8.95
N ALA A 43 1.26 -2.63 9.59
CA ALA A 43 0.35 -3.64 9.04
C ALA A 43 -1.08 -3.35 9.48
N SER A 44 -2.04 -3.75 8.65
CA SER A 44 -3.46 -3.59 8.94
C SER A 44 -4.27 -4.78 8.45
N HIS A 45 -5.40 -5.01 9.10
CA HIS A 45 -6.43 -5.91 8.63
C HIS A 45 -7.31 -5.21 7.60
N VAL A 46 -7.58 -5.88 6.48
CA VAL A 46 -8.64 -5.43 5.57
C VAL A 46 -9.96 -5.90 6.17
N ASN A 47 -10.86 -4.98 6.50
CA ASN A 47 -12.12 -5.31 7.15
C ASN A 47 -13.26 -5.58 6.16
N ASP A 48 -13.14 -5.11 4.93
CA ASP A 48 -14.16 -5.28 3.90
C ASP A 48 -14.19 -6.70 3.32
N ALA A 49 -15.39 -7.27 3.19
CA ALA A 49 -15.61 -8.64 2.73
C ALA A 49 -15.33 -8.86 1.23
N GLU A 50 -15.46 -7.82 0.41
CA GLU A 50 -15.20 -7.86 -1.03
C GLU A 50 -13.69 -7.94 -1.30
N TYR A 51 -12.92 -7.13 -0.57
CA TYR A 51 -11.47 -7.00 -0.75
C TYR A 51 -10.67 -8.10 -0.06
N LYS A 52 -11.29 -8.87 0.84
CA LYS A 52 -10.70 -10.06 1.46
C LYS A 52 -10.51 -11.24 0.50
N LYS A 53 -11.09 -11.20 -0.70
CA LYS A 53 -11.16 -12.34 -1.63
C LYS A 53 -10.20 -12.28 -2.80
N SER A 54 -9.46 -11.18 -2.97
CA SER A 54 -8.56 -10.98 -4.11
C SER A 54 -7.19 -10.53 -3.63
N SER A 55 -6.16 -11.31 -3.99
CA SER A 55 -4.77 -10.94 -3.71
C SER A 55 -4.38 -9.65 -4.42
N ASP A 56 -4.79 -9.49 -5.68
CA ASP A 56 -4.53 -8.28 -6.46
C ASP A 56 -5.10 -7.02 -5.80
N TYR A 57 -6.29 -7.14 -5.18
CA TYR A 57 -6.87 -6.02 -4.44
C TYR A 57 -6.20 -5.76 -3.10
N SER A 58 -5.73 -6.79 -2.38
CA SER A 58 -4.96 -6.55 -1.16
C SER A 58 -3.64 -5.82 -1.46
N GLU A 59 -2.99 -6.12 -2.58
CA GLU A 59 -1.78 -5.42 -3.02
C GLU A 59 -2.04 -3.93 -3.31
N LEU A 60 -3.11 -3.62 -4.04
CA LEU A 60 -3.50 -2.23 -4.27
C LEU A 60 -3.88 -1.50 -2.97
N LEU A 61 -4.56 -2.18 -2.05
CA LEU A 61 -4.87 -1.61 -0.74
C LEU A 61 -3.59 -1.35 0.07
N ALA A 62 -2.57 -2.20 -0.01
CA ALA A 62 -1.28 -1.98 0.63
C ALA A 62 -0.59 -0.72 0.10
N LEU A 63 -0.66 -0.47 -1.21
CA LEU A 63 -0.19 0.77 -1.82
C LEU A 63 -0.94 1.98 -1.25
N LEU A 64 -2.27 1.98 -1.28
CA LEU A 64 -3.08 3.11 -0.82
C LEU A 64 -2.88 3.41 0.67
N TYR A 65 -2.84 2.36 1.50
CA TYR A 65 -2.54 2.47 2.93
C TYR A 65 -1.19 3.14 3.17
N THR A 66 -0.17 2.73 2.42
CA THR A 66 1.19 3.29 2.49
C THR A 66 1.23 4.75 2.03
N LEU A 67 0.61 5.07 0.89
CA LEU A 67 0.58 6.43 0.35
C LEU A 67 -0.10 7.43 1.31
N ARG A 68 -1.13 7.00 2.06
CA ARG A 68 -1.76 7.82 3.09
C ARG A 68 -0.80 8.18 4.23
N GLY A 69 0.02 7.23 4.67
CA GLY A 69 1.08 7.47 5.65
C GLY A 69 2.23 8.33 5.11
N ALA A 70 2.46 8.28 3.80
CA ALA A 70 3.53 8.99 3.11
C ALA A 70 3.16 10.41 2.62
N LYS A 71 1.93 10.90 2.87
CA LYS A 71 1.43 12.16 2.29
C LYS A 71 2.26 13.42 2.62
N ASN A 72 3.02 13.38 3.72
CA ASN A 72 3.81 14.50 4.22
C ASN A 72 5.32 14.31 4.00
N LEU A 73 5.73 13.35 3.17
CA LEU A 73 7.15 13.14 2.89
C LEU A 73 7.66 14.23 1.94
N HIS A 74 8.78 14.85 2.32
CA HIS A 74 9.40 15.95 1.57
C HIS A 74 10.51 15.50 0.61
N SER A 75 10.88 14.22 0.65
CA SER A 75 11.90 13.61 -0.20
C SER A 75 11.26 12.56 -1.12
N PRO A 76 11.81 12.35 -2.34
CA PRO A 76 11.38 11.26 -3.21
C PRO A 76 11.51 9.90 -2.52
N VAL A 77 10.51 9.05 -2.73
CA VAL A 77 10.47 7.70 -2.15
C VAL A 77 10.27 6.67 -3.26
N LEU A 78 11.07 5.59 -3.21
CA LEU A 78 10.89 4.44 -4.06
C LEU A 78 9.90 3.45 -3.44
N ILE A 79 8.77 3.16 -4.11
CA ILE A 79 7.84 2.11 -3.68
C ILE A 79 8.19 0.83 -4.42
N VAL A 80 8.29 -0.28 -3.68
CA VAL A 80 8.70 -1.59 -4.18
C VAL A 80 7.62 -2.61 -3.83
N THR A 81 7.22 -3.41 -4.83
CA THR A 81 6.23 -4.49 -4.71
C THR A 81 6.57 -5.58 -5.71
N ASP A 82 6.25 -6.82 -5.40
CA ASP A 82 6.31 -7.96 -6.32
C ASP A 82 5.03 -8.12 -7.16
N SER A 83 3.98 -7.33 -6.87
CA SER A 83 2.73 -7.34 -7.61
C SER A 83 2.84 -6.57 -8.93
N ALA A 84 2.93 -7.32 -10.04
CA ALA A 84 2.81 -6.75 -11.38
C ALA A 84 1.44 -6.06 -11.61
N TYR A 85 0.41 -6.46 -10.85
CA TYR A 85 -0.92 -5.85 -10.93
C TYR A 85 -0.88 -4.39 -10.48
N VAL A 86 -0.22 -4.10 -9.35
CA VAL A 86 -0.03 -2.73 -8.84
C VAL A 86 0.61 -1.84 -9.89
N TYR A 87 1.69 -2.30 -10.51
CA TYR A 87 2.39 -1.54 -11.56
C TYR A 87 1.46 -1.23 -12.74
N LYS A 88 0.69 -2.22 -13.21
CA LYS A 88 -0.25 -2.05 -14.32
C LYS A 88 -1.39 -1.09 -13.96
N SER A 89 -1.91 -1.15 -12.73
CA SER A 89 -2.98 -0.25 -12.28
C SER A 89 -2.52 1.20 -12.22
N ILE A 90 -1.27 1.47 -11.82
CA ILE A 90 -0.69 2.81 -11.86
C ILE A 90 -0.52 3.26 -13.32
N ALA A 91 0.11 2.43 -14.16
CA ALA A 91 0.40 2.76 -15.55
C ALA A 91 -0.88 3.09 -16.35
N ASN A 92 -1.96 2.38 -16.07
CA ASN A 92 -3.24 2.55 -16.74
C ASN A 92 -4.20 3.55 -16.05
N ARG A 93 -3.75 4.26 -15.01
CA ARG A 93 -4.56 5.23 -14.22
C ARG A 93 -5.78 4.65 -13.49
N TYR A 94 -5.92 3.33 -13.41
CA TYR A 94 -6.97 2.66 -12.64
C TYR A 94 -6.88 2.91 -11.13
N ILE A 95 -5.74 3.39 -10.64
CA ILE A 95 -5.54 3.69 -9.22
C ILE A 95 -6.48 4.78 -8.70
N GLU A 96 -6.87 5.76 -9.53
CA GLU A 96 -7.78 6.84 -9.10
C GLU A 96 -9.20 6.34 -8.88
N GLU A 97 -9.68 5.46 -9.77
CA GLU A 97 -10.97 4.77 -9.63
C GLU A 97 -10.97 3.88 -8.39
N PHE A 98 -9.88 3.14 -8.18
CA PHE A 98 -9.73 2.27 -7.02
C PHE A 98 -9.65 3.04 -5.71
N LYS A 99 -8.98 4.20 -5.69
CA LYS A 99 -8.87 5.06 -4.50
C LYS A 99 -10.23 5.55 -4.02
N ALA A 100 -11.10 6.00 -4.93
CA ALA A 100 -12.45 6.42 -4.60
C ALA A 100 -13.28 5.29 -3.96
N ALA A 101 -13.10 4.05 -4.45
CA ALA A 101 -13.77 2.87 -3.90
C ALA A 101 -13.17 2.39 -2.56
N ALA A 102 -11.86 2.57 -2.35
CA ALA A 102 -11.13 2.11 -1.17
C ALA A 102 -11.22 3.04 0.04
N ASP A 103 -11.63 4.30 -0.15
CA ASP A 103 -11.69 5.29 0.92
C ASP A 103 -12.55 4.90 2.15
N PRO A 104 -13.74 4.30 1.98
CA PRO A 104 -14.56 3.80 3.09
C PRO A 104 -13.94 2.59 3.80
N ILE A 105 -13.12 1.81 3.10
CA ILE A 105 -12.61 0.50 3.53
C ILE A 105 -11.40 0.64 4.45
N LEU A 106 -10.58 1.64 4.15
CA LEU A 106 -9.44 2.03 4.98
C LEU A 106 -9.85 2.90 6.18
N GLY A 107 -11.16 3.16 6.35
CA GLY A 107 -11.76 3.79 7.53
C GLY A 107 -11.35 5.26 7.71
N CYS A 108 -11.89 6.18 6.92
CA CYS A 108 -11.88 7.62 7.24
C CYS A 108 -13.20 8.29 6.79
N GLY A 109 -14.03 8.66 7.77
CA GLY A 109 -14.84 9.86 7.67
C GLY A 109 -13.93 11.10 7.66
N GLY A 110 -14.43 12.18 7.08
CA GLY A 110 -13.68 13.40 6.77
C GLY A 110 -12.78 13.91 7.89
N SER A 111 -11.63 14.42 7.47
CA SER A 111 -10.92 15.50 8.18
C SER A 111 -11.63 16.82 7.97
#